data_AF-A0AAC9Y0N8-F1
#
_entry.id   AF-A0AAC9Y0N8-F1
#
_cell.length_a   1.000
_cell.length_b   1.000
_cell.length_c   1.000
_cell.angle_alpha   90.00
_cell.angle_beta   90.00
_cell.angle_gamma   90.00
#
_symmetry.space_group_name_H-M   'P 1'
#
loop_
_entity.id
_entity.type
_entity.pdbx_description
1 polymer ?
#
loop_
_entity_poly.entity_id
_entity_poly.type
_entity_poly.pdbx_seq_one_letter_code
_entity_poly.pdbx_strand_id
1 'polypeptide(L)'
;MTYVLVGVKSKQVIAEGDYKSELNRERINKQPNEPTTIVPKGKLEQALKAESVEELRDKYYAVDYWQRQLGETTKAYHARIAVKVRQLIEQGYKRNDVITELGVNTGLLSNVQSEYGIRFKKRSTSTVAERRKKMIKLLESGMSKQDVAKAVGRSVDAVQEAAKLYGFKIPRQRSHYYDIPHRLIKDGESIEFESAKKTAEFLNISTYKLKYDIDNNREIKGYKVIRLDKRED
;
A
#
# COMPACT_ATOMS: atom_id res chain seq x y z
N MET A 1 -13.75 -19.92 1.53
CA MET A 1 -13.06 -20.00 0.22
C MET A 1 -12.06 -21.11 0.36
N THR A 2 -12.27 -22.24 -0.30
CA THR A 2 -11.50 -23.45 -0.01
C THR A 2 -10.15 -23.43 -0.74
N TYR A 3 -9.12 -23.92 -0.06
CA TYR A 3 -7.73 -23.97 -0.52
C TYR A 3 -7.25 -25.41 -0.60
N VAL A 4 -6.24 -25.64 -1.43
CA VAL A 4 -5.67 -26.96 -1.68
C VAL A 4 -4.16 -26.87 -1.59
N LEU A 5 -3.55 -27.81 -0.86
CA LEU A 5 -2.11 -28.04 -0.81
C LEU A 5 -1.73 -29.00 -1.94
N VAL A 6 -0.85 -28.56 -2.82
CA VAL A 6 -0.46 -29.28 -4.04
C VAL A 6 1.04 -29.53 -4.04
N GLY A 7 1.43 -30.75 -4.39
CA GLY A 7 2.81 -31.13 -4.66
C GLY A 7 3.32 -30.52 -5.96
N VAL A 8 4.42 -29.77 -5.91
CA VAL A 8 4.91 -29.02 -7.08
C VAL A 8 5.47 -29.95 -8.16
N LYS A 9 6.13 -31.05 -7.77
CA LYS A 9 6.71 -32.01 -8.72
C LYS A 9 5.69 -33.07 -9.13
N SER A 10 4.99 -33.65 -8.15
CA SER A 10 3.99 -34.69 -8.39
C SER A 10 2.74 -34.15 -9.11
N LYS A 11 2.47 -32.85 -8.98
CA LYS A 11 1.22 -32.21 -9.41
C LYS A 11 0.00 -32.95 -8.84
N GLN A 12 0.07 -33.31 -7.55
CA GLN A 12 -1.01 -34.00 -6.85
C GLN A 12 -1.53 -33.19 -5.67
N VAL A 13 -2.81 -33.37 -5.35
CA VAL A 13 -3.42 -32.80 -4.15
C VAL A 13 -2.99 -33.61 -2.92
N ILE A 14 -2.43 -32.91 -1.94
CA ILE A 14 -1.95 -33.50 -0.68
C ILE A 14 -2.98 -33.31 0.43
N ALA A 15 -3.67 -32.18 0.43
CA ALA A 15 -4.69 -31.82 1.43
C ALA A 15 -5.60 -30.70 0.94
N GLU A 16 -6.82 -30.63 1.46
CA GLU A 16 -7.80 -29.57 1.22
C GLU A 16 -8.27 -28.99 2.55
N GLY A 17 -8.50 -27.68 2.61
CA GLY A 17 -8.96 -27.01 3.83
C GLY A 17 -9.52 -25.64 3.54
N ASP A 18 -10.34 -25.12 4.45
CA ASP A 18 -11.01 -23.84 4.26
C ASP A 18 -10.10 -22.65 4.54
N TYR A 19 -8.98 -22.87 5.24
CA TYR A 19 -8.00 -21.85 5.57
C TYR A 19 -6.57 -22.27 5.22
N LYS A 20 -5.77 -21.31 4.71
CA LYS A 20 -4.34 -21.53 4.41
C LYS A 20 -3.52 -21.93 5.66
N SER A 21 -3.93 -21.47 6.84
CA SER A 21 -3.28 -21.80 8.12
C SER A 21 -3.37 -23.29 8.45
N GLU A 22 -4.49 -23.94 8.14
CA GLU A 22 -4.69 -25.38 8.36
C GLU A 22 -3.79 -26.19 7.42
N LEU A 23 -3.75 -25.82 6.14
CA LEU A 23 -2.89 -26.47 5.16
C LEU A 23 -1.39 -26.28 5.45
N ASN A 24 -1.01 -25.14 6.03
CA ASN A 24 0.36 -24.93 6.50
C ASN A 24 0.72 -25.83 7.69
N ARG A 25 -0.21 -26.06 8.63
CA ARG A 25 -0.02 -27.03 9.72
C ARG A 25 0.10 -28.44 9.18
N GLU A 26 -0.77 -28.83 8.25
CA GLU A 26 -0.68 -30.13 7.58
C GLU A 26 0.66 -30.32 6.85
N ARG A 27 1.14 -29.29 6.14
CA ARG A 27 2.45 -29.32 5.47
C ARG A 27 3.59 -29.54 6.46
N ILE A 28 3.54 -28.90 7.63
CA ILE A 28 4.57 -29.04 8.68
C ILE A 28 4.49 -30.44 9.32
N ASN A 29 3.29 -30.96 9.54
CA ASN A 29 3.08 -32.26 10.18
C ASN A 29 3.45 -33.44 9.26
N LYS A 30 3.05 -33.38 7.98
CA LYS A 30 3.27 -34.46 7.02
C LYS A 30 4.67 -34.43 6.39
N GLN A 31 5.38 -33.30 6.49
CA GLN A 31 6.70 -33.06 5.88
C GLN A 31 6.87 -33.73 4.51
N PRO A 32 6.05 -33.34 3.51
CA PRO A 32 6.09 -33.97 2.21
C PRO A 32 7.49 -33.90 1.60
N ASN A 33 7.95 -35.01 1.01
CA ASN A 33 9.28 -35.16 0.40
C ASN A 33 9.49 -34.33 -0.88
N GLU A 34 8.61 -33.37 -1.14
CA GLU A 34 8.67 -32.47 -2.28
C GLU A 34 8.22 -31.05 -1.90
N PRO A 35 8.65 -30.02 -2.66
CA PRO A 35 8.12 -28.68 -2.51
C PRO A 35 6.60 -28.66 -2.71
N THR A 36 5.89 -27.92 -1.87
CA THR A 36 4.42 -27.81 -1.92
C THR A 36 3.97 -26.36 -2.03
N THR A 37 2.83 -26.14 -2.67
CA THR A 37 2.20 -24.83 -2.84
C THR A 37 0.74 -24.87 -2.39
N ILE A 38 0.23 -23.76 -1.87
CA ILE A 38 -1.18 -23.63 -1.46
C ILE A 38 -1.91 -22.73 -2.46
N VAL A 39 -2.90 -23.29 -3.16
CA VAL A 39 -3.68 -22.59 -4.18
C VAL A 39 -5.17 -22.57 -3.83
N PRO A 40 -5.94 -21.56 -4.26
CA PRO A 40 -7.40 -21.62 -4.16
C PRO A 40 -7.96 -22.78 -4.99
N LYS A 41 -9.01 -23.47 -4.51
CA LYS A 41 -9.61 -24.62 -5.19
C LYS A 41 -10.08 -24.30 -6.62
N GLY A 42 -10.61 -23.10 -6.84
CA GLY A 42 -10.98 -22.62 -8.18
C GLY A 42 -9.82 -22.44 -9.17
N LYS A 43 -8.56 -22.56 -8.72
CA LYS A 43 -7.35 -22.54 -9.57
C LYS A 43 -6.62 -23.89 -9.58
N LEU A 44 -7.25 -24.95 -9.06
CA LEU A 44 -6.63 -26.26 -8.92
C LEU A 44 -6.28 -26.86 -10.29
N GLU A 45 -7.21 -26.85 -11.23
CA GLU A 45 -6.98 -27.39 -12.59
C GLU A 45 -5.77 -26.73 -13.27
N GLN A 46 -5.63 -25.41 -13.12
CA GLN A 46 -4.49 -24.66 -13.64
C GLN A 46 -3.17 -25.05 -12.93
N ALA A 47 -3.22 -25.32 -11.63
CA ALA A 47 -2.04 -25.69 -10.84
C ALA A 47 -1.56 -27.13 -11.12
N LEU A 48 -2.49 -28.05 -11.43
CA LEU A 48 -2.22 -29.45 -11.75
C LEU A 48 -1.80 -29.66 -13.20
N LYS A 49 -2.03 -28.68 -14.09
CA LYS A 49 -1.56 -28.74 -15.47
C LYS A 49 -0.03 -28.92 -15.48
N ALA A 50 0.42 -29.96 -16.15
CA ALA A 50 1.85 -30.16 -16.42
C ALA A 50 2.32 -28.98 -17.26
N GLU A 51 3.23 -28.18 -16.72
CA GLU A 51 3.85 -27.08 -17.47
C GLU A 51 4.81 -27.74 -18.46
N SER A 52 4.67 -27.44 -19.75
CA SER A 52 5.57 -28.01 -20.76
C SER A 52 7.00 -27.49 -20.54
N VAL A 53 8.01 -28.17 -21.11
CA VAL A 53 9.39 -27.70 -21.03
C VAL A 53 9.52 -26.30 -21.63
N GLU A 54 8.71 -25.99 -22.66
CA GLU A 54 8.59 -24.68 -23.29
C GLU A 54 7.93 -23.65 -22.36
N GLU A 55 6.84 -23.99 -21.65
CA GLU A 55 6.20 -23.09 -20.68
C GLU A 55 7.10 -22.80 -19.47
N LEU A 56 7.83 -23.82 -18.98
CA LEU A 56 8.82 -23.67 -17.92
C LEU A 56 10.03 -22.84 -18.40
N ARG A 57 10.42 -23.00 -19.66
CA ARG A 57 11.46 -22.18 -20.31
C ARG A 57 11.03 -20.72 -20.38
N ASP A 58 9.82 -20.41 -20.84
CA ASP A 58 9.35 -19.02 -20.92
C ASP A 58 9.17 -18.36 -19.53
N LYS A 59 8.83 -19.16 -18.51
CA LYS A 59 8.59 -18.68 -17.14
C LYS A 59 9.87 -18.49 -16.32
N TYR A 60 10.85 -19.38 -16.46
CA TYR A 60 12.06 -19.42 -15.61
C TYR A 60 13.36 -19.17 -16.37
N TYR A 61 13.42 -19.51 -17.65
CA TYR A 61 14.58 -19.22 -18.48
C TYR A 61 14.42 -17.86 -19.15
N ALA A 62 14.99 -16.84 -18.49
CA ALA A 62 15.39 -15.57 -19.10
C ALA A 62 16.44 -15.74 -20.24
N VAL A 63 16.59 -16.94 -20.81
CA VAL A 63 17.54 -17.26 -21.88
C VAL A 63 17.14 -16.57 -23.18
N ASP A 64 15.87 -16.27 -23.41
CA ASP A 64 15.45 -15.44 -24.55
C ASP A 64 15.85 -13.95 -24.40
N TYR A 65 16.12 -13.47 -23.18
CA TYR A 65 16.69 -12.14 -22.98
C TYR A 65 18.19 -12.13 -23.31
N TRP A 66 18.92 -13.15 -22.86
CA TRP A 66 20.38 -13.27 -23.08
C TRP A 66 20.75 -13.70 -24.50
N GLN A 67 20.02 -14.64 -25.12
CA GLN A 67 20.27 -15.08 -26.50
C GLN A 67 19.86 -14.03 -27.54
N ARG A 68 18.87 -13.18 -27.27
CA ARG A 68 18.55 -12.02 -28.15
C ARG A 68 19.61 -10.93 -28.03
N GLN A 69 20.16 -10.66 -26.84
CA GLN A 69 21.27 -9.71 -26.65
C GLN A 69 22.59 -10.13 -27.32
N LEU A 70 22.80 -11.43 -27.56
CA LEU A 70 24.02 -11.94 -28.20
C LEU A 70 24.17 -11.48 -29.67
N GLY A 71 23.09 -11.00 -30.31
CA GLY A 71 23.13 -10.38 -31.65
C GLY A 71 22.43 -9.03 -31.77
N GLU A 72 21.58 -8.64 -30.82
CA GLU A 72 20.87 -7.36 -30.84
C GLU A 72 21.74 -6.27 -30.20
N THR A 73 22.24 -5.33 -31.02
CA THR A 73 22.91 -4.13 -30.48
C THR A 73 21.97 -3.36 -29.55
N THR A 74 22.50 -2.68 -28.54
CA THR A 74 21.73 -1.81 -27.63
C THR A 74 20.80 -0.85 -28.40
N LYS A 75 21.25 -0.38 -29.57
CA LYS A 75 20.49 0.49 -30.46
C LYS A 75 19.27 -0.19 -31.09
N ALA A 76 19.38 -1.45 -31.51
CA ALA A 76 18.24 -2.22 -32.02
C ALA A 76 17.21 -2.50 -30.92
N TYR A 77 17.69 -2.81 -29.71
CA TYR A 77 16.85 -2.99 -28.53
C TYR A 77 16.07 -1.71 -28.18
N HIS A 78 16.76 -0.55 -28.15
CA HIS A 78 16.12 0.74 -27.91
C HIS A 78 15.11 1.11 -29.01
N ALA A 79 15.41 0.82 -30.28
CA ALA A 79 14.48 1.05 -31.39
C ALA A 79 13.17 0.25 -31.22
N ARG A 80 13.27 -1.02 -30.82
CA ARG A 80 12.10 -1.87 -30.57
C ARG A 80 11.25 -1.35 -29.42
N ILE A 81 11.88 -0.93 -28.33
CA ILE A 81 11.17 -0.29 -27.20
C ILE A 81 10.53 1.01 -27.67
N ALA A 82 11.21 1.83 -28.48
CA ALA A 82 10.68 3.08 -29.00
C ALA A 82 9.36 2.89 -29.77
N VAL A 83 9.26 1.85 -30.61
CA VAL A 83 8.03 1.51 -31.35
C VAL A 83 6.89 1.19 -30.38
N LYS A 84 7.13 0.31 -29.40
CA LYS A 84 6.11 -0.08 -28.40
C LYS A 84 5.68 1.10 -27.53
N VAL A 85 6.62 1.93 -27.11
CA VAL A 85 6.33 3.13 -26.33
C VAL A 85 5.43 4.09 -27.11
N ARG A 86 5.66 4.28 -28.43
CA ARG A 86 4.78 5.13 -29.26
C ARG A 86 3.36 4.57 -29.36
N GLN A 87 3.22 3.26 -29.59
CA GLN A 87 1.90 2.60 -29.62
C GLN A 87 1.13 2.79 -28.30
N LEU A 88 1.81 2.61 -27.16
CA LEU A 88 1.18 2.81 -25.86
C LEU A 88 0.80 4.27 -25.60
N ILE A 89 1.61 5.23 -26.07
CA ILE A 89 1.28 6.66 -25.98
C ILE A 89 0.05 6.99 -26.84
N GLU A 90 -0.05 6.43 -28.04
CA GLU A 90 -1.22 6.58 -28.92
C GLU A 90 -2.49 6.01 -28.28
N GLN A 91 -2.36 4.90 -27.55
CA GLN A 91 -3.43 4.31 -26.73
C GLN A 91 -3.74 5.12 -25.46
N GLY A 92 -3.00 6.20 -25.18
CA GLY A 92 -3.26 7.11 -24.06
C GLY A 92 -2.58 6.72 -22.75
N TYR A 93 -1.67 5.74 -22.74
CA TYR A 93 -0.96 5.31 -21.54
C TYR A 93 -0.04 6.42 -21.02
N LYS A 94 0.00 6.59 -19.69
CA LYS A 94 0.91 7.54 -19.05
C LYS A 94 2.27 6.87 -18.85
N ARG A 95 3.30 7.68 -18.63
CA ARG A 95 4.69 7.22 -18.47
C ARG A 95 4.83 6.04 -17.49
N ASN A 96 4.17 6.10 -16.34
CA ASN A 96 4.27 5.03 -15.33
C ASN A 96 3.55 3.75 -15.77
N ASP A 97 2.44 3.89 -16.49
CA ASP A 97 1.70 2.75 -17.02
C ASP A 97 2.53 2.06 -18.11
N VAL A 98 3.23 2.84 -18.96
CA VAL A 98 4.16 2.31 -19.98
C VAL A 98 5.35 1.56 -19.36
N ILE A 99 5.92 2.06 -18.25
CA ILE A 99 6.99 1.38 -17.51
C ILE A 99 6.50 0.01 -17.02
N THR A 100 5.29 -0.01 -16.45
CA THR A 100 4.67 -1.22 -15.90
C THR A 100 4.35 -2.23 -16.99
N GLU A 101 3.73 -1.77 -18.08
CA GLU A 101 3.31 -2.61 -19.21
C GLU A 101 4.50 -3.23 -19.95
N LEU A 102 5.58 -2.47 -20.13
CA LEU A 102 6.77 -2.94 -20.82
C LEU A 102 7.76 -3.68 -19.90
N GLY A 103 7.54 -3.67 -18.59
CA GLY A 103 8.47 -4.24 -17.61
C GLY A 103 9.87 -3.61 -17.65
N VAL A 104 9.97 -2.34 -18.08
CA VAL A 104 11.25 -1.63 -18.24
C VAL A 104 11.51 -0.70 -17.08
N ASN A 105 12.78 -0.43 -16.76
CA ASN A 105 13.11 0.54 -15.72
C ASN A 105 13.01 2.00 -16.24
N THR A 106 12.96 2.95 -15.30
CA THR A 106 12.85 4.39 -15.61
C THR A 106 14.04 4.92 -16.40
N GLY A 107 15.25 4.38 -16.19
CA GLY A 107 16.48 4.79 -16.86
C GLY A 107 16.46 4.42 -18.34
N LEU A 108 16.11 3.18 -18.66
CA LEU A 108 15.96 2.67 -20.02
C LEU A 108 14.89 3.45 -20.78
N LEU A 109 13.72 3.69 -20.18
CA LEU A 109 12.70 4.53 -20.83
C LEU A 109 13.20 5.96 -21.07
N SER A 110 14.01 6.52 -20.17
CA SER A 110 14.59 7.87 -20.34
C SER A 110 15.62 7.91 -21.47
N ASN A 111 16.45 6.87 -21.60
CA ASN A 111 17.42 6.76 -22.69
C ASN A 111 16.70 6.64 -24.04
N VAL A 112 15.71 5.76 -24.14
CA VAL A 112 14.88 5.60 -25.35
C VAL A 112 14.13 6.88 -25.70
N GLN A 113 13.61 7.61 -24.71
CA GLN A 113 12.97 8.92 -24.95
C GLN A 113 13.93 9.93 -25.55
N SER A 114 15.15 10.02 -25.00
CA SER A 114 16.18 10.95 -25.46
C SER A 114 16.69 10.59 -26.85
N GLU A 115 16.96 9.31 -27.10
CA GLU A 115 17.49 8.81 -28.38
C GLU A 115 16.46 8.91 -29.52
N TYR A 116 15.18 8.66 -29.25
CA TYR A 116 14.13 8.60 -30.29
C TYR A 116 13.14 9.77 -30.24
N GLY A 117 13.43 10.81 -29.45
CA GLY A 117 12.63 12.04 -29.36
C GLY A 117 11.20 11.83 -28.87
N ILE A 118 10.93 10.79 -28.08
CA ILE A 118 9.57 10.45 -27.65
C ILE A 118 9.11 11.39 -26.54
N ARG A 119 8.03 12.14 -26.80
CA ARG A 119 7.43 13.04 -25.81
C ARG A 119 6.12 12.48 -25.30
N PHE A 120 6.07 12.19 -24.00
CA PHE A 120 4.80 12.03 -23.30
C PHE A 120 4.13 13.41 -23.19
N LYS A 121 2.79 13.46 -23.31
CA LYS A 121 2.04 14.68 -22.99
C LYS A 121 2.44 15.12 -21.58
N LYS A 122 3.09 16.28 -21.47
CA LYS A 122 3.41 16.89 -20.16
C LYS A 122 2.09 17.03 -19.40
N ARG A 123 2.09 16.71 -18.10
CA ARG A 123 1.00 17.19 -17.22
C ARG A 123 0.91 18.70 -17.44
N SER A 124 -0.27 19.23 -17.73
CA SER A 124 -0.42 20.66 -17.88
C SER A 124 0.06 21.32 -16.59
N THR A 125 1.01 22.24 -16.72
CA THR A 125 1.51 23.06 -15.61
C THR A 125 0.40 23.89 -14.97
N SER A 126 -0.69 24.17 -15.73
CA SER A 126 -1.91 24.83 -15.24
C SER A 126 -2.49 24.12 -14.00
N THR A 127 -2.57 22.78 -13.99
CA THR A 127 -3.13 22.06 -12.83
C THR A 127 -2.30 22.19 -11.57
N VAL A 128 -0.98 22.38 -11.67
CA VAL A 128 -0.10 22.53 -10.50
C VAL A 128 -0.16 23.96 -9.98
N ALA A 129 -0.15 24.95 -10.87
CA ALA A 129 -0.25 26.37 -10.50
C ALA A 129 -1.63 26.72 -9.92
N GLU A 130 -2.71 26.24 -10.52
CA GLU A 130 -4.08 26.41 -10.03
C GLU A 130 -4.29 25.72 -8.68
N ARG A 131 -3.78 24.50 -8.51
CA ARG A 131 -3.81 23.82 -7.21
C ARG A 131 -3.01 24.56 -6.15
N ARG A 132 -1.86 25.15 -6.51
CA ARG A 132 -1.05 25.96 -5.59
C ARG A 132 -1.79 27.23 -5.19
N LYS A 133 -2.42 27.92 -6.15
CA LYS A 133 -3.30 29.07 -5.88
C LYS A 133 -4.47 28.68 -4.97
N LYS A 134 -5.13 27.55 -5.23
CA LYS A 134 -6.20 27.01 -4.40
C LYS A 134 -5.71 26.71 -2.98
N MET A 135 -4.54 26.09 -2.84
CA MET A 135 -3.92 25.78 -1.55
C MET A 135 -3.60 27.04 -0.74
N ILE A 136 -3.01 28.05 -1.38
CA ILE A 136 -2.70 29.35 -0.73
C ILE A 136 -4.00 30.02 -0.28
N LYS A 137 -5.02 30.11 -1.14
CA LYS A 137 -6.32 30.70 -0.80
C LYS A 137 -7.00 30.00 0.39
N LEU A 138 -6.90 28.67 0.47
CA LEU A 138 -7.46 27.90 1.59
C LEU A 138 -6.66 28.10 2.88
N LEU A 139 -5.33 28.24 2.79
CA LEU A 139 -4.48 28.57 3.95
C LEU A 139 -4.73 30.00 4.45
N GLU A 140 -4.93 30.97 3.55
CA GLU A 140 -5.33 32.34 3.89
C GLU A 140 -6.68 32.39 4.61
N SER A 141 -7.62 31.53 4.22
CA SER A 141 -8.92 31.42 4.89
C SER A 141 -8.88 30.78 6.28
N GLY A 142 -7.70 30.36 6.77
CA GLY A 142 -7.53 29.80 8.10
C GLY A 142 -7.99 28.35 8.25
N MET A 143 -8.22 27.62 7.15
CA MET A 143 -8.61 26.21 7.20
C MET A 143 -7.53 25.32 7.82
N SER A 144 -7.96 24.19 8.40
CA SER A 144 -7.04 23.21 8.96
C SER A 144 -6.18 22.56 7.87
N LYS A 145 -4.95 22.17 8.22
CA LYS A 145 -4.04 21.48 7.29
C LYS A 145 -4.63 20.18 6.71
N GLN A 146 -5.52 19.52 7.44
CA GLN A 146 -6.18 18.28 7.01
C GLN A 146 -7.25 18.56 5.95
N ASP A 147 -8.04 19.61 6.14
CA ASP A 147 -9.08 20.01 5.19
C ASP A 147 -8.48 20.56 3.90
N VAL A 148 -7.41 21.35 4.02
CA VAL A 148 -6.64 21.82 2.85
C VAL A 148 -6.03 20.65 2.09
N ALA A 149 -5.46 19.67 2.79
CA ALA A 149 -4.89 18.47 2.17
C ALA A 149 -5.95 17.69 1.37
N LYS A 150 -7.15 17.51 1.95
CA LYS A 150 -8.29 16.85 1.29
C LYS A 150 -8.80 17.62 0.08
N ALA A 151 -8.93 18.94 0.19
CA ALA A 151 -9.45 19.80 -0.88
C ALA A 151 -8.49 20.01 -2.07
N VAL A 152 -7.18 19.86 -1.82
CA VAL A 152 -6.11 20.03 -2.82
C VAL A 152 -5.60 18.67 -3.35
N GLY A 153 -5.88 17.57 -2.63
CA GLY A 153 -5.38 16.24 -2.99
C GLY A 153 -3.88 16.08 -2.77
N ARG A 154 -3.37 16.60 -1.64
CA ARG A 154 -1.94 16.54 -1.25
C ARG A 154 -1.80 15.95 0.14
N SER A 155 -0.60 15.47 0.48
CA SER A 155 -0.31 15.05 1.84
C SER A 155 -0.35 16.25 2.80
N VAL A 156 -0.72 15.97 4.05
CA VAL A 156 -0.74 16.98 5.13
C VAL A 156 0.64 17.62 5.30
N ASP A 157 1.72 16.86 5.15
CA ASP A 157 3.08 17.36 5.24
C ASP A 157 3.42 18.35 4.12
N ALA A 158 2.96 18.09 2.89
CA ALA A 158 3.16 19.01 1.77
C ALA A 158 2.43 20.35 1.99
N VAL A 159 1.26 20.32 2.64
CA VAL A 159 0.53 21.54 3.02
C VAL A 159 1.26 22.26 4.15
N GLN A 160 1.81 21.54 5.11
CA GLN A 160 2.58 22.11 6.23
C GLN A 160 3.86 22.80 5.75
N GLU A 161 4.61 22.18 4.84
CA GLU A 161 5.80 22.80 4.23
C GLU A 161 5.43 24.02 3.39
N ALA A 162 4.32 23.97 2.64
CA ALA A 162 3.84 25.14 1.92
C ALA A 162 3.45 26.28 2.87
N ALA A 163 2.75 26.00 3.96
CA ALA A 163 2.36 27.01 4.92
C ALA A 163 3.57 27.67 5.60
N LYS A 164 4.60 26.90 5.95
CA LYS A 164 5.88 27.44 6.46
C LYS A 164 6.56 28.35 5.44
N LEU A 165 6.64 27.90 4.19
CA LEU A 165 7.29 28.65 3.11
C LEU A 165 6.62 30.00 2.85
N TYR A 166 5.30 30.07 3.01
CA TYR A 166 4.51 31.28 2.80
C TYR A 166 4.17 32.06 4.09
N GLY A 167 4.71 31.64 5.24
CA GLY A 167 4.52 32.34 6.52
C GLY A 167 3.11 32.24 7.12
N PHE A 168 2.28 31.29 6.67
CA PHE A 168 0.93 31.10 7.23
C PHE A 168 0.98 30.42 8.59
N LYS A 169 0.35 31.04 9.60
CA LYS A 169 0.11 30.41 10.90
C LYS A 169 -1.06 29.43 10.77
N ILE A 170 -0.75 28.14 10.65
CA ILE A 170 -1.79 27.10 10.66
C ILE A 170 -2.36 26.99 12.08
N PRO A 171 -3.68 27.16 12.28
CA PRO A 171 -4.29 26.91 13.58
C PRO A 171 -4.03 25.47 14.02
N ARG A 172 -3.50 25.32 15.23
CA ARG A 172 -3.22 24.02 15.83
C ARG A 172 -4.58 23.39 16.16
N GLN A 173 -5.03 22.43 15.36
CA GLN A 173 -6.21 21.63 15.71
C GLN A 173 -5.97 20.98 17.07
N ARG A 174 -6.79 21.34 18.07
CA ARG A 174 -6.89 20.56 19.30
C ARG A 174 -7.35 19.17 18.90
N SER A 175 -6.57 18.15 19.25
CA SER A 175 -6.99 16.77 18.99
C SER A 175 -8.23 16.50 19.84
N HIS A 176 -9.38 16.28 19.20
CA HIS A 176 -10.63 15.89 19.86
C HIS A 176 -10.47 14.66 20.78
N TYR A 177 -9.40 13.88 20.57
CA TYR A 177 -9.02 12.74 21.40
C TYR A 177 -8.94 13.05 22.90
N TYR A 178 -8.47 14.25 23.26
CA TYR A 178 -8.25 14.58 24.67
C TYR A 178 -9.54 14.80 25.46
N ASP A 179 -10.66 15.07 24.78
CA ASP A 179 -11.96 15.39 25.39
C ASP A 179 -12.94 14.20 25.35
N ILE A 180 -12.45 12.99 25.05
CA ILE A 180 -13.26 11.77 25.01
C ILE A 180 -13.35 11.17 26.42
N PRO A 181 -14.56 10.88 26.94
CA PRO A 181 -14.73 10.19 28.20
C PRO A 181 -14.30 8.71 28.11
N HIS A 182 -13.78 8.18 29.21
CA HIS A 182 -13.32 6.79 29.29
C HIS A 182 -13.94 6.07 30.48
N ARG A 183 -14.26 4.79 30.31
CA ARG A 183 -14.65 3.88 31.38
C ARG A 183 -13.55 2.88 31.65
N LEU A 184 -13.14 2.75 32.89
CA LEU A 184 -12.19 1.76 33.40
C LEU A 184 -12.98 0.69 34.12
N ILE A 185 -12.71 -0.58 33.81
CA ILE A 185 -13.35 -1.73 34.46
C ILE A 185 -12.27 -2.59 35.08
N LYS A 186 -12.43 -2.93 36.36
CA LYS A 186 -11.59 -3.87 37.09
C LYS A 186 -12.43 -4.61 38.13
N ASP A 187 -12.32 -5.94 38.17
CA ASP A 187 -12.97 -6.79 39.17
C ASP A 187 -14.50 -6.56 39.32
N GLY A 188 -15.18 -6.18 38.23
CA GLY A 188 -16.62 -5.91 38.21
C GLY A 188 -17.02 -4.47 38.59
N GLU A 189 -16.08 -3.67 39.10
CA GLU A 189 -16.28 -2.24 39.38
C GLU A 189 -15.91 -1.40 38.16
N SER A 190 -16.69 -0.33 37.92
CA SER A 190 -16.48 0.60 36.81
C SER A 190 -16.31 2.03 37.28
N ILE A 191 -15.27 2.70 36.78
CA ILE A 191 -14.99 4.12 37.06
C ILE A 191 -14.98 4.87 35.73
N GLU A 192 -15.64 6.03 35.69
CA GLU A 192 -15.69 6.89 34.51
C GLU A 192 -14.89 8.17 34.71
N PHE A 193 -14.22 8.59 33.64
CA PHE A 193 -13.47 9.84 33.59
C PHE A 193 -13.92 10.66 32.39
N GLU A 194 -14.08 11.96 32.60
CA GLU A 194 -14.56 12.91 31.58
C GLU A 194 -13.58 13.11 30.40
N SER A 195 -12.31 12.74 30.55
CA SER A 195 -11.29 13.02 29.54
C SER A 195 -10.15 11.99 29.53
N ALA A 196 -9.48 11.87 28.38
CA ALA A 196 -8.27 11.04 28.24
C ALA A 196 -7.15 11.51 29.18
N LYS A 197 -7.10 12.81 29.50
CA LYS A 197 -6.09 13.38 30.39
C LYS A 197 -6.28 12.90 31.83
N LYS A 198 -7.50 13.03 32.38
CA LYS A 198 -7.83 12.55 33.74
C LYS A 198 -7.60 11.04 33.87
N THR A 199 -7.96 10.29 32.83
CA THR A 199 -7.73 8.84 32.76
C THR A 199 -6.24 8.49 32.80
N ALA A 200 -5.43 9.19 32.00
CA ALA A 200 -3.98 8.96 31.95
C ALA A 200 -3.29 9.35 33.26
N GLU A 201 -3.73 10.43 33.91
CA GLU A 201 -3.26 10.86 35.23
C GLU A 201 -3.58 9.81 36.30
N PHE A 202 -4.82 9.30 36.36
CA PHE A 202 -5.21 8.24 37.30
C PHE A 202 -4.38 6.96 37.11
N LEU A 203 -4.20 6.55 35.85
CA LEU A 203 -3.38 5.39 35.52
C LEU A 203 -1.86 5.67 35.60
N ASN A 204 -1.45 6.91 35.89
CA ASN A 204 -0.07 7.38 35.89
C ASN A 204 0.71 6.91 34.65
N ILE A 205 0.18 7.23 33.47
CA ILE A 205 0.78 6.97 32.16
C ILE A 205 0.64 8.19 31.25
N SER A 206 1.37 8.22 30.14
CA SER A 206 1.17 9.26 29.12
C SER A 206 -0.14 9.05 28.36
N THR A 207 -0.76 10.14 27.92
CA THR A 207 -1.96 10.10 27.06
C THR A 207 -1.73 9.38 25.74
N TYR A 208 -0.49 9.41 25.23
CA TYR A 208 -0.08 8.63 24.06
C TYR A 208 -0.09 7.12 24.34
N LYS A 209 0.48 6.69 25.48
CA LYS A 209 0.48 5.28 25.89
C LYS A 209 -0.95 4.78 26.12
N LEU A 210 -1.79 5.61 26.75
CA LEU A 210 -3.21 5.33 26.93
C LEU A 210 -3.90 5.08 25.57
N LYS A 211 -3.67 5.95 24.59
CA LYS A 211 -4.22 5.77 23.24
C LYS A 211 -3.77 4.48 22.60
N TYR A 212 -2.47 4.24 22.62
CA TYR A 212 -1.85 3.07 22.02
C TYR A 212 -2.40 1.77 22.63
N ASP A 213 -2.47 1.68 23.96
CA ASP A 213 -2.93 0.48 24.63
C ASP A 213 -4.43 0.23 24.38
N ILE A 214 -5.26 1.28 24.34
CA ILE A 214 -6.68 1.18 23.94
C ILE A 214 -6.83 0.70 22.49
N ASP A 215 -6.10 1.31 21.54
CA ASP A 215 -6.18 0.95 20.12
C ASP A 215 -5.72 -0.51 19.86
N ASN A 216 -4.95 -1.09 20.78
CA ASN A 216 -4.46 -2.47 20.71
C ASN A 216 -5.20 -3.42 21.68
N ASN A 217 -6.32 -3.01 22.28
CA ASN A 217 -7.09 -3.80 23.25
C ASN A 217 -6.24 -4.38 24.39
N ARG A 218 -5.27 -3.61 24.89
CA ARG A 218 -4.41 -4.01 26.01
C ARG A 218 -4.97 -3.49 27.32
N GLU A 219 -4.86 -4.32 28.35
CA GLU A 219 -5.13 -3.90 29.73
C GLU A 219 -4.02 -2.99 30.24
N ILE A 220 -4.41 -1.99 31.03
CA ILE A 220 -3.49 -1.00 31.59
C ILE A 220 -3.58 -1.09 33.10
N LYS A 221 -2.51 -1.58 33.75
CA LYS A 221 -2.45 -1.75 35.22
C LYS A 221 -3.63 -2.57 35.78
N GLY A 222 -4.09 -3.58 35.04
CA GLY A 222 -5.22 -4.43 35.42
C GLY A 222 -6.60 -3.79 35.20
N TYR A 223 -6.66 -2.65 34.52
CA TYR A 223 -7.93 -2.05 34.08
C TYR A 223 -8.15 -2.31 32.59
N LYS A 224 -9.36 -2.73 32.23
CA LYS A 224 -9.86 -2.68 30.87
C LYS A 224 -10.40 -1.28 30.60
N VAL A 225 -9.83 -0.58 29.63
CA VAL A 225 -10.20 0.81 29.31
C VAL A 225 -11.04 0.86 28.04
N ILE A 226 -12.20 1.49 28.11
CA ILE A 226 -13.16 1.62 27.00
C ILE A 226 -13.40 3.11 26.73
N ARG A 227 -13.36 3.52 25.46
CA ARG A 227 -13.77 4.87 25.04
C ARG A 227 -15.29 4.95 25.05
N LEU A 228 -15.83 5.97 25.70
CA LEU A 228 -17.25 6.28 25.66
C LEU A 228 -17.49 7.31 24.55
N ASP A 229 -18.51 7.07 23.72
CA ASP A 229 -18.97 8.10 22.80
C ASP A 229 -19.54 9.28 23.61
N LYS A 230 -19.27 10.50 23.16
CA LYS A 230 -19.89 11.69 23.75
C LYS A 230 -21.40 11.50 23.66
N ARG A 231 -22.10 11.55 24.80
CA ARG A 231 -23.55 11.74 24.81
C ARG A 231 -23.81 13.05 24.06
N GLU A 232 -24.52 12.95 22.94
CA GLU A 232 -25.11 14.11 22.29
C GLU A 232 -26.20 14.62 23.23
N ASP A 233 -25.97 15.79 23.83
CA ASP A 233 -27.02 16.60 24.47
C ASP A 233 -27.70 17.48 23.42
#